data_AF-A0A1F5PI71-F1
#
_entry.id   AF-A0A1F5PI71-F1
#
_cell.length_a   1.000
_cell.length_b   1.000
_cell.length_c   1.000
_cell.angle_alpha   90.00
_cell.angle_beta   90.00
_cell.angle_gamma   90.00
#
_symmetry.space_group_name_H-M   'P 1'
#
loop_
_entity.id
_entity.type
_entity.pdbx_description
1 polymer ?
#
loop_
_entity_poly.entity_id
_entity_poly.type
_entity_poly.pdbx_seq_one_letter_code
_entity_poly.pdbx_strand_id
1 'polypeptide(L)'
;MGLVALSVLFILSVIFRKRLSGLIQKVRLPRPILYFLTAIPFIIVEEQVNCQPAWCYKILIPPTLLPVLMFLLFLLIGVKASHAKTVITPMVIFSIIGIAFEFTLGSAHTAFQALAGTSPAFFVFMLIWVGFSYTFVSFVPLTVLQE
;
A
#
# COMPACT_ATOMS: atom_id res chain seq x y z
N MET A 1 -15.60 -1.30 -10.52
CA MET A 1 -16.15 -0.96 -9.18
C MET A 1 -15.08 -0.80 -8.12
N GLY A 2 -14.01 -1.63 -8.11
CA GLY A 2 -12.92 -1.55 -7.13
C GLY A 2 -12.23 -0.18 -7.04
N LEU A 3 -12.02 0.49 -8.18
CA LEU A 3 -11.33 1.80 -8.20
C LEU A 3 -12.03 2.90 -7.42
N VAL A 4 -13.34 3.02 -7.59
CA VAL A 4 -14.15 4.00 -6.85
C VAL A 4 -14.11 3.71 -5.35
N ALA A 5 -14.19 2.43 -4.95
CA ALA A 5 -14.17 2.04 -3.55
C ALA A 5 -12.83 2.39 -2.88
N LEU A 6 -11.70 2.04 -3.52
CA LEU A 6 -10.37 2.33 -2.97
C LEU A 6 -10.10 3.84 -2.94
N SER A 7 -10.55 4.57 -3.96
CA SER A 7 -10.43 6.03 -3.98
C SER A 7 -11.22 6.71 -2.86
N VAL A 8 -12.45 6.28 -2.59
CA VAL A 8 -13.25 6.81 -1.47
C VAL A 8 -12.56 6.51 -0.13
N LEU A 9 -12.12 5.27 0.08
CA LEU A 9 -11.42 4.88 1.32
C LEU A 9 -10.11 5.64 1.51
N PHE A 10 -9.36 5.89 0.44
CA PHE A 10 -8.16 6.69 0.49
C PHE A 10 -8.45 8.15 0.84
N ILE A 11 -9.46 8.77 0.21
CA ILE A 11 -9.88 10.15 0.54
C ILE A 11 -10.26 10.25 2.01
N LEU A 12 -11.05 9.30 2.53
CA LEU A 12 -11.39 9.23 3.94
C LEU A 12 -10.14 9.08 4.82
N SER A 13 -9.21 8.21 4.41
CA SER A 13 -7.93 8.02 5.10
C SER A 13 -7.12 9.31 5.13
N VAL A 14 -7.07 10.08 4.04
CA VAL A 14 -6.43 11.39 3.97
C VAL A 14 -7.08 12.38 4.93
N ILE A 15 -8.40 12.49 4.91
CA ILE A 15 -9.14 13.43 5.76
C ILE A 15 -8.95 13.10 7.24
N PHE A 16 -9.06 11.81 7.61
CA PHE A 16 -9.07 11.38 9.01
C PHE A 16 -7.71 10.92 9.55
N ARG A 17 -6.63 10.94 8.76
CA ARG A 17 -5.30 10.39 9.13
C ARG A 17 -4.80 10.82 10.51
N LYS A 18 -4.90 12.11 10.83
CA LYS A 18 -4.38 12.66 12.10
C LYS A 18 -5.18 12.17 13.30
N ARG A 19 -6.51 12.14 13.14
CA ARG A 19 -7.42 11.62 14.17
C ARG A 19 -7.21 10.13 14.37
N LEU A 20 -7.05 9.38 13.28
CA LEU A 20 -6.82 7.93 13.32
C LEU A 20 -5.46 7.61 13.94
N SER A 21 -4.39 8.31 13.51
CA SER A 21 -3.05 8.18 14.07
C SER A 21 -3.04 8.46 15.58
N GLY A 22 -3.63 9.59 16.00
CA GLY A 22 -3.72 9.95 17.40
C GLY A 22 -4.56 8.98 18.24
N LEU A 23 -5.51 8.24 17.66
CA LEU A 23 -6.21 7.16 18.35
C LEU A 23 -5.35 5.91 18.47
N ILE A 24 -4.67 5.51 17.39
CA ILE A 24 -3.78 4.33 17.36
C ILE A 24 -2.61 4.50 18.33
N GLN A 25 -2.03 5.70 18.41
CA GLN A 25 -0.92 6.00 19.31
C GLN A 25 -1.27 5.93 20.80
N LYS A 26 -2.57 5.91 21.17
CA LYS A 26 -2.99 5.66 22.56
C LYS A 26 -2.73 4.22 22.99
N VAL A 27 -2.57 3.30 22.03
CA VAL A 27 -2.19 1.92 22.30
C VAL A 27 -0.73 1.91 22.75
N ARG A 28 -0.44 1.39 23.94
CA ARG A 28 0.89 1.36 24.55
C ARG A 28 1.81 0.32 23.89
N LEU A 29 2.14 0.53 22.62
CA LEU A 29 3.07 -0.31 21.85
C LEU A 29 4.15 0.57 21.19
N PRO A 30 5.34 -0.01 20.91
CA PRO A 30 6.36 0.66 20.11
C PRO A 30 5.84 1.10 18.75
N ARG A 31 6.21 2.31 18.30
CA ARG A 31 5.79 2.87 16.99
C ARG A 31 6.02 1.92 15.80
N PRO A 32 7.15 1.18 15.68
CA PRO A 32 7.33 0.21 14.60
C PRO A 32 6.29 -0.92 14.63
N ILE A 33 5.89 -1.38 15.82
CA ILE A 33 4.87 -2.43 15.95
C ILE A 33 3.50 -1.86 15.54
N LEU A 34 3.17 -0.64 16.00
CA LEU A 34 1.94 0.05 15.58
C LEU A 34 1.89 0.28 14.07
N TYR A 35 3.02 0.62 13.45
CA TYR A 35 3.14 0.77 12.00
C TYR A 35 2.70 -0.51 11.26
N PHE A 36 3.26 -1.67 11.61
CA PHE A 36 2.89 -2.93 10.96
C PHE A 36 1.45 -3.35 11.28
N LEU A 37 1.02 -3.24 12.54
CA LEU A 37 -0.36 -3.58 12.93
C LEU A 37 -1.39 -2.71 12.23
N THR A 38 -1.08 -1.43 12.03
CA THR A 38 -1.94 -0.50 11.29
C THR A 38 -1.98 -0.85 9.83
N ALA A 39 -0.88 -1.35 9.23
CA ALA A 39 -0.85 -1.68 7.81
C ALA A 39 -1.71 -2.91 7.45
N ILE A 40 -1.75 -3.93 8.31
CA ILE A 40 -2.49 -5.18 8.06
C ILE A 40 -3.92 -4.97 7.55
N PRO A 41 -4.80 -4.20 8.22
CA PRO A 41 -6.16 -3.99 7.72
C PRO A 41 -6.21 -3.26 6.37
N PHE A 42 -5.28 -2.35 6.09
CA PHE A 42 -5.22 -1.68 4.78
C PHE A 42 -4.78 -2.64 3.68
N ILE A 43 -3.81 -3.52 3.96
CA ILE A 43 -3.38 -4.58 3.03
C ILE A 43 -4.55 -5.50 2.72
N ILE A 44 -5.26 -5.98 3.75
CA ILE A 44 -6.41 -6.88 3.55
C ILE A 44 -7.48 -6.19 2.69
N VAL A 45 -7.83 -4.94 2.99
CA VAL A 45 -8.84 -4.20 2.22
C VAL A 45 -8.41 -4.00 0.76
N GLU A 46 -7.16 -3.58 0.55
CA GLU A 46 -6.61 -3.37 -0.79
C GLU A 46 -6.61 -4.67 -1.60
N GLU A 47 -6.21 -5.77 -0.99
CA GLU A 47 -6.21 -7.10 -1.61
C GLU A 47 -7.62 -7.64 -1.85
N GLN A 48 -8.62 -7.32 -1.03
CA GLN A 48 -10.02 -7.70 -1.33
C GLN A 48 -10.60 -6.87 -2.49
N VAL A 49 -10.05 -5.69 -2.76
CA VAL A 49 -10.44 -4.86 -3.91
C VAL A 49 -9.69 -5.29 -5.19
N ASN A 50 -8.42 -5.71 -5.04
CA ASN A 50 -7.52 -6.12 -6.13
C ASN A 50 -7.37 -7.62 -6.32
N CYS A 51 -8.10 -8.40 -5.53
CA CYS A 51 -8.08 -9.85 -5.52
C CYS A 51 -8.16 -10.44 -6.93
N GLN A 52 -7.38 -11.48 -7.19
CA GLN A 52 -7.64 -12.29 -8.38
C GLN A 52 -8.84 -13.21 -8.14
N PRO A 53 -9.58 -13.59 -9.19
CA PRO A 53 -10.77 -14.45 -9.09
C PRO A 53 -10.52 -15.78 -8.35
N ALA A 54 -9.28 -16.28 -8.37
CA ALA A 54 -8.95 -17.55 -7.74
C ALA A 54 -9.13 -17.52 -6.21
N TRP A 55 -9.02 -16.36 -5.57
CA TRP A 55 -8.96 -16.22 -4.11
C TRP A 55 -9.79 -15.06 -3.53
N CYS A 56 -10.42 -14.24 -4.39
CA CYS A 56 -11.31 -13.18 -3.95
C CYS A 56 -12.46 -13.69 -3.07
N TYR A 57 -12.64 -13.10 -1.88
CA TYR A 57 -13.64 -13.48 -0.87
C TYR A 57 -13.57 -14.93 -0.36
N LYS A 58 -12.59 -15.73 -0.80
CA LYS A 58 -12.40 -17.12 -0.36
C LYS A 58 -11.40 -17.24 0.78
N ILE A 59 -10.48 -16.29 0.88
CA ILE A 59 -9.39 -16.30 1.86
C ILE A 59 -9.40 -14.97 2.60
N LEU A 60 -9.41 -15.03 3.93
CA LEU A 60 -9.36 -13.86 4.80
C LEU A 60 -7.97 -13.23 4.85
N ILE A 61 -6.93 -14.08 4.86
CA ILE A 61 -5.53 -13.66 4.89
C ILE A 61 -4.96 -13.78 3.48
N PRO A 62 -4.66 -12.66 2.80
CA PRO A 62 -4.13 -12.70 1.46
C PRO A 62 -2.69 -13.29 1.45
N PRO A 63 -2.32 -14.23 0.56
CA PRO A 63 -0.94 -14.71 0.37
C PRO A 63 0.10 -13.60 0.15
N THR A 64 -0.31 -12.43 -0.34
CA THR A 64 0.54 -11.25 -0.52
C THR A 64 0.78 -10.45 0.76
N LEU A 65 0.11 -10.77 1.87
CA LEU A 65 0.27 -10.07 3.15
C LEU A 65 1.73 -10.04 3.60
N LEU A 66 2.40 -11.20 3.58
CA LEU A 66 3.77 -11.32 4.07
C LEU A 66 4.78 -10.60 3.14
N PRO A 67 4.73 -10.76 1.80
CA PRO A 67 5.50 -9.93 0.88
C PRO A 67 5.33 -8.42 1.10
N VAL A 68 4.09 -7.94 1.27
CA VAL A 68 3.82 -6.51 1.46
C VAL A 68 4.33 -6.03 2.83
N LEU A 69 4.24 -6.84 3.89
CA LEU A 69 4.84 -6.52 5.20
C LEU A 69 6.37 -6.44 5.12
N MET A 70 7.03 -7.34 4.39
CA MET A 70 8.47 -7.26 4.14
C MET A 70 8.83 -5.97 3.40
N PHE A 71 8.01 -5.58 2.43
CA PHE A 71 8.19 -4.35 1.68
C PHE A 71 8.05 -3.10 2.57
N LEU A 72 7.06 -3.11 3.48
CA LEU A 72 6.89 -2.07 4.49
C LEU A 72 8.03 -2.03 5.51
N LEU A 73 8.70 -3.16 5.78
CA LEU A 73 9.90 -3.21 6.61
C LEU A 73 11.09 -2.52 5.93
N PHE A 74 11.31 -2.76 4.64
CA PHE A 74 12.31 -2.02 3.87
C PHE A 74 12.03 -0.52 3.88
N LEU A 75 10.76 -0.14 3.73
CA LEU A 75 10.34 1.27 3.82
C LEU A 75 10.65 1.87 5.20
N LEU A 76 10.34 1.15 6.28
CA LEU A 76 10.63 1.59 7.65
C LEU A 76 12.14 1.85 7.85
N ILE A 77 12.99 0.95 7.36
CA ILE A 77 14.45 1.12 7.41
C ILE A 77 14.87 2.35 6.61
N GLY A 78 14.36 2.52 5.39
CA GLY A 78 14.65 3.66 4.53
C GLY A 78 14.20 5.00 5.12
N VAL A 79 13.02 5.05 5.75
CA VAL A 79 12.50 6.24 6.43
C VAL A 79 13.40 6.63 7.60
N LYS A 80 13.83 5.66 8.41
CA LYS A 80 14.76 5.89 9.52
C LYS A 80 16.13 6.36 9.03
N ALA A 81 16.65 5.78 7.96
CA ALA A 81 17.96 6.13 7.40
C ALA A 81 17.97 7.51 6.73
N SER A 82 16.88 7.88 6.05
CA SER A 82 16.76 9.16 5.33
C SER A 82 16.36 10.34 6.22
N HIS A 83 16.01 10.11 7.48
CA HIS A 83 15.46 11.13 8.39
C HIS A 83 14.31 11.93 7.76
N ALA A 84 13.44 11.25 7.01
CA ALA A 84 12.35 11.90 6.29
C ALA A 84 11.43 12.67 7.25
N LYS A 85 11.29 13.99 7.03
CA LYS A 85 10.49 14.90 7.86
C LYS A 85 8.98 14.83 7.58
N THR A 86 8.59 14.23 6.45
CA THR A 86 7.20 14.18 6.01
C THR A 86 6.84 12.77 5.53
N VAL A 87 5.54 12.48 5.54
CA VAL A 87 4.98 11.19 5.08
C VAL A 87 4.98 11.10 3.54
N ILE A 88 4.95 12.24 2.84
CA ILE A 88 4.75 12.27 1.38
C ILE A 88 5.93 11.63 0.65
N THR A 89 7.16 11.99 0.99
CA THR A 89 8.36 11.46 0.32
C THR A 89 8.45 9.92 0.41
N PRO A 90 8.42 9.29 1.60
CA PRO A 90 8.47 7.83 1.68
C PRO A 90 7.27 7.15 1.02
N MET A 91 6.08 7.76 1.06
CA MET A 91 4.90 7.25 0.37
C MET A 91 5.08 7.22 -1.16
N VAL A 92 5.58 8.31 -1.75
CA VAL A 92 5.86 8.37 -3.21
C VAL A 92 6.92 7.35 -3.61
N ILE A 93 8.00 7.24 -2.83
CA ILE A 93 9.05 6.24 -3.06
C ILE A 93 8.45 4.84 -3.02
N PHE A 94 7.64 4.54 -2.00
CA PHE A 94 7.00 3.24 -1.87
C PHE A 94 6.07 2.92 -3.05
N SER A 95 5.31 3.90 -3.52
CA SER A 95 4.46 3.77 -4.71
C SER A 95 5.28 3.42 -5.96
N ILE A 96 6.41 4.10 -6.18
CA ILE A 96 7.31 3.83 -7.33
C ILE A 96 7.94 2.44 -7.23
N ILE A 97 8.45 2.06 -6.05
CA ILE A 97 9.06 0.74 -5.89
C ILE A 97 7.98 -0.35 -6.01
N GLY A 98 6.75 -0.11 -5.54
CA GLY A 98 5.62 -1.03 -5.69
C GLY A 98 5.25 -1.26 -7.16
N ILE A 99 5.22 -0.19 -7.97
CA ILE A 99 5.07 -0.30 -9.42
C ILE A 99 6.21 -1.15 -10.03
N ALA A 100 7.46 -0.89 -9.64
CA ALA A 100 8.60 -1.66 -10.12
C ALA A 100 8.52 -3.13 -9.70
N PHE A 101 8.06 -3.42 -8.48
CA PHE A 101 7.83 -4.77 -8.00
C PHE A 101 6.78 -5.49 -8.85
N GLU A 102 5.61 -4.89 -9.07
CA GLU A 102 4.56 -5.49 -9.91
C GLU A 102 5.01 -5.69 -11.36
N PHE A 103 5.86 -4.81 -11.89
CA PHE A 103 6.43 -4.96 -13.22
C PHE A 103 7.47 -6.09 -13.33
N THR A 104 8.18 -6.42 -12.25
CA THR A 104 9.36 -7.33 -12.30
C THR A 104 9.13 -8.69 -11.65
N LEU A 105 8.53 -8.71 -10.46
CA LEU A 105 8.46 -9.88 -9.58
C LEU A 105 7.03 -10.19 -9.12
N GLY A 106 6.11 -9.23 -9.22
CA GLY A 106 4.72 -9.39 -8.78
C GLY A 106 4.01 -10.52 -9.51
N SER A 107 2.95 -11.05 -8.89
CA SER A 107 2.20 -12.18 -9.47
C SER A 107 1.61 -11.86 -10.85
N ALA A 108 1.39 -10.56 -11.15
CA ALA A 108 0.86 -10.07 -12.40
C ALA A 108 1.94 -9.61 -13.41
N HIS A 109 3.24 -9.76 -13.12
CA HIS A 109 4.32 -9.15 -13.91
C HIS A 109 4.27 -9.47 -15.41
N THR A 110 3.99 -10.72 -15.79
CA THR A 110 3.90 -11.11 -17.21
C THR A 110 2.76 -10.41 -17.93
N ALA A 111 1.58 -10.33 -17.30
CA ALA A 111 0.44 -9.59 -17.84
C ALA A 111 0.75 -8.09 -17.88
N PHE A 112 1.39 -7.56 -16.84
CA PHE A 112 1.76 -6.15 -16.71
C PHE A 112 2.77 -5.70 -17.79
N GLN A 113 3.75 -6.55 -18.10
CA GLN A 113 4.71 -6.34 -19.18
C GLN A 113 4.07 -6.46 -20.58
N ALA A 114 3.19 -7.45 -20.78
CA ALA A 114 2.46 -7.60 -22.03
C ALA A 114 1.55 -6.39 -22.31
N LEU A 115 0.93 -5.84 -21.26
CA LEU A 115 0.12 -4.62 -21.31
C LEU A 115 0.92 -3.41 -21.80
N ALA A 116 2.17 -3.27 -21.36
CA ALA A 116 3.05 -2.19 -21.79
C ALA A 116 3.31 -2.19 -23.31
N GLY A 117 3.42 -3.38 -23.92
CA GLY A 117 3.65 -3.53 -25.35
C GLY A 117 2.39 -3.49 -26.23
N THR A 118 1.24 -3.91 -25.70
CA THR A 118 0.02 -4.14 -26.50
C THR A 118 -1.06 -3.08 -26.28
N SER A 119 -1.13 -2.45 -25.11
CA SER A 119 -2.12 -1.41 -24.79
C SER A 119 -1.53 -0.33 -23.88
N PRO A 120 -0.76 0.62 -24.44
CA PRO A 120 -0.04 1.63 -23.66
C PRO A 120 -0.96 2.50 -22.78
N ALA A 121 -2.15 2.84 -23.28
CA ALA A 121 -3.12 3.63 -22.52
C ALA A 121 -3.63 2.87 -21.27
N PHE A 122 -3.91 1.57 -21.43
CA PHE A 122 -4.35 0.74 -20.31
C PHE A 122 -3.19 0.41 -19.35
N PHE A 123 -1.97 0.30 -19.85
CA PHE A 123 -0.76 0.21 -19.03
C PHE A 123 -0.57 1.44 -18.14
N VAL A 124 -0.70 2.67 -18.67
CA VAL A 124 -0.61 3.90 -17.88
C VAL A 124 -1.68 3.94 -16.79
N PHE A 125 -2.91 3.55 -17.12
CA PHE A 125 -3.97 3.42 -16.13
C PHE A 125 -3.60 2.43 -15.01
N MET A 126 -3.04 1.28 -15.36
CA MET A 126 -2.59 0.28 -14.39
C MET A 126 -1.42 0.76 -13.52
N LEU A 127 -0.48 1.55 -14.06
CA LEU A 127 0.59 2.17 -13.26
C LEU A 127 0.01 3.11 -12.19
N ILE A 128 -0.96 3.95 -12.57
CA ILE A 128 -1.64 4.85 -11.63
C ILE A 128 -2.38 4.04 -10.58
N TRP A 129 -3.07 2.97 -10.99
CA TRP A 129 -3.80 2.08 -10.09
C TRP A 129 -2.89 1.41 -9.06
N VAL A 130 -1.82 0.76 -9.51
CA VAL A 130 -0.84 0.10 -8.64
C VAL A 130 -0.19 1.12 -7.70
N GLY A 131 0.25 2.25 -8.25
CA GLY A 131 0.84 3.32 -7.44
C GLY A 131 -0.12 3.83 -6.35
N PHE A 132 -1.41 3.91 -6.67
CA PHE A 132 -2.45 4.32 -5.73
C PHE A 132 -2.69 3.28 -4.64
N SER A 133 -2.70 1.99 -4.97
CA SER A 133 -2.79 0.89 -4.00
C SER A 133 -1.68 0.94 -2.95
N TYR A 134 -0.42 1.00 -3.39
CA TYR A 134 0.71 1.07 -2.46
C TYR A 134 0.70 2.34 -1.61
N THR A 135 0.21 3.45 -2.17
CA THR A 135 -0.01 4.68 -1.43
C THR A 135 -1.07 4.49 -0.34
N PHE A 136 -2.21 3.89 -0.67
CA PHE A 136 -3.28 3.59 0.28
C PHE A 136 -2.80 2.71 1.45
N VAL A 137 -2.04 1.65 1.15
CA VAL A 137 -1.53 0.71 2.15
C VAL A 137 -0.51 1.36 3.10
N SER A 138 0.30 2.29 2.62
CA SER A 138 1.41 2.86 3.40
C SER A 138 1.06 4.15 4.13
N PHE A 139 0.06 4.90 3.68
CA PHE A 139 -0.13 6.29 4.10
C PHE A 139 -0.48 6.46 5.60
N VAL A 140 -1.50 5.74 6.09
CA VAL A 140 -1.88 5.79 7.51
C VAL A 140 -0.80 5.17 8.41
N PRO A 141 -0.24 3.99 8.10
CA PRO A 141 0.90 3.46 8.85
C PRO A 141 2.06 4.43 8.97
N LEU A 142 2.48 5.07 7.88
CA LEU A 142 3.56 6.06 7.90
C LEU A 142 3.21 7.28 8.77
N THR A 143 1.95 7.70 8.77
CA THR A 143 1.45 8.76 9.66
C THR A 143 1.59 8.36 11.13
N VAL A 144 1.24 7.11 11.48
CA VAL A 144 1.40 6.55 12.85
C VAL A 144 2.87 6.50 13.27
N LEU A 145 3.77 6.21 12.32
CA LEU A 145 5.20 6.10 12.57
C LEU A 145 5.85 7.47 12.83
N GLN A 146 5.48 8.49 12.05
CA GLN A 146 6.16 9.79 12.00
C GLN A 146 5.53 10.87 12.88
N GLU A 147 4.20 10.90 13.01
CA GLU A 147 3.52 11.83 13.93
C GLU A 147 3.60 11.34 15.39
#